data_AF-A0A160P2M5-F1
#
_entry.id   AF-A0A160P2M5-F1
#
_cell.length_a   1.000
_cell.length_b   1.000
_cell.length_c   1.000
_cell.angle_alpha   90.00
_cell.angle_beta   90.00
_cell.angle_gamma   90.00
#
_symmetry.space_group_name_H-M   'P 1'
#
loop_
_entity.id
_entity.type
_entity.pdbx_description
1 polymer ?
#
loop_
_entity_poly.entity_id
_entity_poly.type
_entity_poly.pdbx_seq_one_letter_code
_entity_poly.pdbx_strand_id
1 'polypeptide(L)'
;MILTLGTPRRPPARLPLPRVFPPRASPPTARYFPGRAAGPVPTLVRMPPAKSSYVCLPCRASYKLPFSFHPLKGPREYGRRCPRCTRELIHVGAAFAPPPRRDTNAWRALSVVLHAGIRFHMGCCDGPGWRPRTLREVKERAAYARRTGEPLRQALLRRDL
;
A
#
# COMPACT_ATOMS: atom_id res chain seq x y z
N MET A 1 6.25 -55.09 22.98
CA MET A 1 4.83 -55.06 22.58
C MET A 1 4.10 -54.11 23.52
N ILE A 2 3.80 -52.88 23.09
CA ILE A 2 2.96 -51.93 23.84
C ILE A 2 1.97 -51.30 22.85
N LEU A 3 0.69 -51.37 23.21
CA LEU A 3 -0.51 -51.20 22.40
C LEU A 3 -0.78 -49.72 22.08
N THR A 4 -0.99 -49.40 20.80
CA THR A 4 -1.54 -48.12 20.34
C THR A 4 -3.05 -48.10 20.55
N LEU A 5 -3.52 -47.39 21.59
CA LEU A 5 -4.94 -47.09 21.77
C LEU A 5 -5.35 -45.97 20.82
N GLY A 6 -6.10 -46.33 19.78
CA GLY A 6 -6.70 -45.40 18.83
C GLY A 6 -7.77 -44.54 19.49
N THR A 7 -7.68 -43.22 19.29
CA THR A 7 -8.70 -42.25 19.69
C THR A 7 -9.97 -42.40 18.84
N PRO A 8 -11.18 -42.33 19.45
CA PRO A 8 -12.42 -42.39 18.69
C PRO A 8 -12.63 -41.10 17.89
N ARG A 9 -12.78 -41.24 16.56
CA ARG A 9 -13.14 -40.13 15.66
C ARG A 9 -14.57 -39.67 15.96
N ARG A 10 -14.69 -38.43 16.43
CA ARG A 10 -15.97 -37.72 16.59
C ARG A 10 -16.60 -37.49 15.20
N PRO A 11 -17.89 -37.80 14.97
CA PRO A 11 -18.53 -37.50 13.70
C PRO A 11 -18.66 -35.97 13.51
N PRO A 12 -18.54 -35.45 12.28
CA PRO A 12 -18.72 -34.02 12.02
C PRO A 12 -20.17 -33.60 12.27
N ALA A 13 -20.34 -32.46 12.92
CA ALA A 13 -21.64 -31.82 13.12
C ALA A 13 -22.27 -31.46 11.76
N ARG A 14 -23.54 -31.84 11.56
CA ARG A 14 -24.33 -31.43 10.40
C ARG A 14 -24.53 -29.92 10.44
N LEU A 15 -23.98 -29.22 9.46
CA LEU A 15 -24.27 -27.81 9.23
C LEU A 15 -25.75 -27.64 8.82
N PRO A 16 -26.48 -26.65 9.36
CA PRO A 16 -27.83 -26.36 8.91
C PRO A 16 -27.81 -25.80 7.49
N LEU A 17 -28.76 -26.26 6.65
CA LEU A 17 -28.94 -25.80 5.28
C LEU A 17 -29.30 -24.30 5.26
N PRO A 18 -28.83 -23.54 4.24
CA PRO A 18 -29.22 -22.15 4.09
C PRO A 18 -30.73 -22.05 3.79
N ARG A 19 -31.42 -21.15 4.51
CA ARG A 19 -32.80 -20.77 4.20
C ARG A 19 -32.84 -20.08 2.84
N VAL A 20 -33.42 -20.74 1.85
CA VAL A 20 -33.73 -20.16 0.55
C VAL A 20 -34.89 -19.17 0.74
N PHE A 21 -34.62 -17.88 0.54
CA PHE A 21 -35.66 -16.87 0.47
C PHE A 21 -36.35 -16.94 -0.90
N PRO A 22 -37.69 -16.90 -0.97
CA PRO A 22 -38.39 -16.83 -2.25
C PRO A 22 -38.07 -15.50 -2.96
N PRO A 23 -38.02 -15.48 -4.30
CA PRO A 23 -37.81 -14.25 -5.04
C PRO A 23 -38.98 -13.28 -4.81
N ARG A 24 -38.66 -12.01 -4.52
CA ARG A 24 -39.64 -10.93 -4.45
C ARG A 24 -40.36 -10.80 -5.80
N ALA A 25 -41.68 -10.66 -5.72
CA ALA A 25 -42.54 -10.37 -6.85
C ALA A 25 -42.05 -9.17 -7.66
N SER A 26 -42.08 -9.32 -8.99
CA SER A 26 -41.73 -8.28 -9.97
C SER A 26 -42.61 -7.04 -9.78
N PRO A 27 -42.06 -5.82 -9.88
CA PRO A 27 -42.88 -4.61 -9.96
C PRO A 27 -43.61 -4.53 -11.31
N PRO A 28 -44.77 -3.85 -11.37
CA PRO A 28 -45.54 -3.72 -12.60
C PRO A 28 -44.76 -2.98 -13.69
N THR A 29 -44.96 -3.43 -14.92
CA THR A 29 -44.37 -2.89 -16.16
C THR A 29 -44.52 -1.37 -16.23
N ALA A 30 -43.38 -0.67 -16.06
CA ALA A 30 -43.28 0.74 -16.37
C ALA A 30 -43.52 0.93 -17.87
N ARG A 31 -44.51 1.76 -18.21
CA ARG A 31 -44.83 2.16 -19.59
C ARG A 31 -43.61 2.83 -20.21
N TYR A 32 -43.11 2.27 -21.30
CA TYR A 32 -42.03 2.84 -22.09
C TYR A 32 -42.56 4.09 -22.82
N PHE A 33 -42.09 5.27 -22.41
CA PHE A 33 -42.26 6.51 -23.18
C PHE A 33 -41.10 6.63 -24.18
N PRO A 34 -41.34 6.58 -25.50
CA PRO A 34 -40.30 6.85 -26.48
C PRO A 34 -40.13 8.37 -26.57
N GLY A 35 -38.92 8.86 -26.39
CA GLY A 35 -38.56 10.21 -26.83
C GLY A 35 -37.85 11.06 -25.80
N ARG A 36 -36.54 10.86 -25.69
CA ARG A 36 -35.57 11.96 -25.74
C ARG A 36 -34.25 11.37 -26.20
N ALA A 37 -33.74 11.89 -27.31
CA ALA A 37 -32.45 11.54 -27.87
C ALA A 37 -31.40 11.44 -26.77
N ALA A 38 -30.63 10.34 -26.78
CA ALA A 38 -29.47 10.19 -25.93
C ALA A 38 -28.53 11.38 -26.19
N GLY A 39 -28.51 12.34 -25.27
CA GLY A 39 -27.40 13.27 -25.16
C GLY A 39 -26.09 12.47 -25.04
N PRO A 40 -24.94 13.06 -25.41
CA PRO A 40 -23.67 12.35 -25.31
C PRO A 40 -23.54 11.76 -23.91
N VAL A 41 -23.33 10.44 -23.84
CA VAL A 41 -22.92 9.74 -22.61
C VAL A 41 -21.86 10.62 -21.95
N PRO A 42 -22.02 11.03 -20.68
CA PRO A 42 -21.00 11.84 -20.03
C PRO A 42 -19.71 11.04 -20.12
N THR A 43 -18.77 11.54 -20.92
CA THR A 43 -17.43 11.00 -21.02
C THR A 43 -16.99 10.81 -19.58
N LEU A 44 -16.76 9.56 -19.15
CA LEU A 44 -16.20 9.27 -17.83
C LEU A 44 -15.10 10.28 -17.62
N VAL A 45 -15.30 11.22 -16.68
CA VAL A 45 -14.28 12.20 -16.32
C VAL A 45 -13.13 11.33 -15.87
N ARG A 46 -12.13 11.18 -16.74
CA ARG A 46 -10.99 10.32 -16.48
C ARG A 46 -10.21 11.02 -15.39
N MET A 47 -10.56 10.72 -14.15
CA MET A 47 -9.81 11.16 -12.99
C MET A 47 -8.35 10.84 -13.30
N PRO A 48 -7.46 11.83 -13.36
CA PRO A 48 -6.07 11.56 -13.66
C PRO A 48 -5.59 10.51 -12.65
N PRO A 49 -4.90 9.45 -13.11
CA PRO A 49 -4.49 8.38 -12.23
C PRO A 49 -3.68 9.00 -11.09
N ALA A 50 -4.04 8.63 -9.85
CA ALA A 50 -3.34 9.12 -8.66
C ALA A 50 -1.84 8.93 -8.87
N LYS A 51 -1.04 9.99 -8.71
CA LYS A 51 0.41 9.90 -8.87
C LYS A 51 1.03 9.52 -7.53
N SER A 52 1.99 8.60 -7.58
CA SER A 52 2.82 8.28 -6.42
C SER A 52 4.28 8.55 -6.73
N SER A 53 5.07 8.74 -5.68
CA SER A 53 6.51 8.92 -5.80
C SER A 53 7.22 7.56 -5.81
N TYR A 54 8.25 7.49 -6.65
CA TYR A 54 9.12 6.35 -6.82
C TYR A 54 10.57 6.81 -6.72
N VAL A 55 11.43 6.03 -6.07
CA VAL A 55 12.81 6.42 -5.78
C VAL A 55 13.81 5.42 -6.35
N CYS A 56 14.86 5.95 -6.96
CA CYS A 56 16.08 5.22 -7.26
C CYS A 56 17.16 5.62 -6.26
N LEU A 57 17.53 4.71 -5.34
CA LEU A 57 18.56 4.99 -4.34
C LEU A 57 19.96 5.18 -4.95
N PRO A 58 20.43 4.33 -5.89
CA PRO A 58 21.76 4.53 -6.50
C PRO A 58 21.88 5.84 -7.28
N CYS A 59 20.83 6.19 -8.03
CA CYS A 59 20.81 7.45 -8.76
C CYS A 59 20.45 8.64 -7.90
N ARG A 60 20.03 8.50 -6.63
CA ARG A 60 19.55 9.61 -5.78
C ARG A 60 18.53 10.49 -6.52
N ALA A 61 17.49 9.84 -7.06
CA ALA A 61 16.48 10.48 -7.90
C ALA A 61 15.08 9.99 -7.52
N SER A 62 14.11 10.90 -7.61
CA SER A 62 12.69 10.62 -7.40
C SER A 62 11.90 10.91 -8.68
N TYR A 63 10.92 10.07 -8.96
CA TYR A 63 10.04 10.17 -10.12
C TYR A 63 8.58 10.13 -9.65
N LYS A 64 7.76 11.08 -10.10
CA LYS A 64 6.31 11.03 -9.91
C LYS A 64 5.69 10.26 -11.07
N LEU A 65 5.16 9.07 -10.78
CA LEU A 65 4.59 8.17 -11.80
C LEU A 65 3.12 7.88 -11.45
N PRO A 66 2.27 7.57 -12.45
CA PRO A 66 0.91 7.10 -12.20
C PRO A 66 0.93 5.83 -11.35
N PHE A 67 0.20 5.83 -10.24
CA PHE A 67 -0.09 4.64 -9.47
C PHE A 67 -1.18 3.85 -10.19
N SER A 68 -0.79 2.71 -10.77
CA SER A 68 -1.68 1.86 -11.55
C SER A 68 -2.23 0.76 -10.64
N PHE A 69 -3.44 0.97 -10.12
CA PHE A 69 -4.20 -0.07 -9.43
C PHE A 69 -4.99 -0.87 -10.48
N HIS A 70 -4.77 -2.18 -10.56
CA HIS A 70 -5.52 -3.05 -11.45
C HIS A 70 -6.64 -3.76 -10.66
N PRO A 71 -7.93 -3.57 -10.99
CA PRO A 71 -9.05 -4.08 -10.19
C PRO A 71 -9.01 -5.60 -9.93
N LEU A 72 -8.52 -6.38 -10.90
CA LEU A 72 -8.44 -7.84 -10.82
C LEU A 72 -7.06 -8.38 -10.41
N LYS A 73 -6.02 -7.53 -10.38
CA LYS A 73 -4.62 -7.96 -10.15
C LYS A 73 -3.94 -7.22 -8.98
N GLY A 74 -4.69 -6.37 -8.28
CA GLY A 74 -4.15 -5.48 -7.26
C GLY A 74 -3.23 -4.40 -7.84
N PRO A 75 -2.48 -3.69 -6.98
CA PRO A 75 -1.52 -2.69 -7.44
C PRO A 75 -0.43 -3.35 -8.29
N ARG A 76 -0.24 -2.87 -9.54
CA ARG A 76 0.90 -3.29 -10.37
C ARG A 76 2.14 -2.53 -9.88
N GLU A 77 2.71 -3.02 -8.79
CA GLU A 77 3.89 -2.45 -8.15
C GLU A 77 5.19 -2.98 -8.75
N TYR A 78 5.15 -4.12 -9.44
CA TYR A 78 6.33 -4.82 -9.93
C TYR A 78 7.01 -4.12 -11.12
N GLY A 79 8.31 -3.83 -10.98
CA GLY A 79 9.23 -3.73 -12.11
C GLY A 79 9.36 -2.37 -12.80
N ARG A 80 8.98 -1.25 -12.17
CA ARG A 80 9.30 0.07 -12.75
C ARG A 80 10.80 0.28 -12.75
N ARG A 81 11.39 0.61 -13.90
CA ARG A 81 12.85 0.80 -14.04
C ARG A 81 13.24 2.27 -14.03
N CYS A 82 14.38 2.56 -13.41
CA CYS A 82 14.96 3.90 -13.44
C CYS A 82 15.39 4.24 -14.87
N PRO A 83 14.99 5.39 -15.43
CA PRO A 83 15.41 5.78 -16.78
C PRO A 83 16.91 6.07 -16.91
N ARG A 84 17.64 6.19 -15.79
CA ARG A 84 19.09 6.47 -15.77
C ARG A 84 19.96 5.22 -15.63
N CYS A 85 19.57 4.29 -14.77
CA CYS A 85 20.40 3.11 -14.46
C CYS A 85 19.67 1.78 -14.60
N THR A 86 18.44 1.79 -15.13
CA THR A 86 17.57 0.63 -15.39
C THR A 86 17.24 -0.27 -14.20
N ARG A 87 17.75 0.02 -13.01
CA ARG A 87 17.40 -0.66 -11.75
C ARG A 87 15.96 -0.41 -11.34
N GLU A 88 15.44 -1.31 -10.52
CA GLU A 88 14.08 -1.21 -9.98
C GLU A 88 13.89 0.06 -9.14
N LEU A 89 12.78 0.73 -9.38
CA LEU A 89 12.32 1.88 -8.64
C LEU A 89 11.50 1.43 -7.44
N ILE A 90 11.84 1.97 -6.29
CA ILE A 90 11.15 1.68 -5.04
C ILE A 90 9.93 2.60 -4.95
N HIS A 91 8.72 2.04 -4.83
CA HIS A 91 7.53 2.82 -4.51
C HIS A 91 7.63 3.38 -3.09
N VAL A 92 7.49 4.69 -2.93
CA VAL A 92 7.65 5.35 -1.61
C VAL A 92 6.38 6.00 -1.10
N GLY A 93 5.39 6.27 -1.95
CA GLY A 93 4.10 6.84 -1.56
C GLY A 93 3.91 8.30 -2.00
N ALA A 94 2.67 8.77 -1.95
CA ALA A 94 2.26 10.05 -2.52
C ALA A 94 2.77 11.28 -1.74
N ALA A 95 2.99 11.15 -0.43
CA ALA A 95 3.39 12.26 0.43
C ALA A 95 4.92 12.44 0.54
N PHE A 96 5.70 11.71 -0.26
CA PHE A 96 7.16 11.78 -0.21
C PHE A 96 7.69 13.10 -0.75
N ALA A 97 8.50 13.79 0.06
CA ALA A 97 9.29 14.95 -0.34
C ALA A 97 10.76 14.52 -0.55
N PRO A 98 11.28 14.56 -1.80
CA PRO A 98 12.63 14.11 -2.08
C PRO A 98 13.69 15.06 -1.50
N PRO A 99 14.77 14.53 -0.89
CA PRO A 99 15.90 15.35 -0.49
C PRO A 99 16.67 15.86 -1.71
N PRO A 100 17.46 16.94 -1.57
CA PRO A 100 18.36 17.40 -2.64
C PRO A 100 19.27 16.27 -3.10
N ARG A 101 19.46 16.13 -4.43
CA ARG A 101 20.30 15.05 -5.01
C ARG A 101 21.71 14.96 -4.40
N ARG A 102 22.31 16.13 -4.10
CA ARG A 102 23.67 16.24 -3.55
C ARG A 102 23.78 15.84 -2.07
N ASP A 103 22.67 15.83 -1.33
CA ASP A 103 22.65 15.51 0.09
C ASP A 103 22.76 13.99 0.33
N THR A 104 24.00 13.50 0.27
CA THR A 104 24.33 12.09 0.47
C THR A 104 23.84 11.55 1.82
N ASN A 105 23.81 12.39 2.85
CA ASN A 105 23.38 11.99 4.18
C ASN A 105 21.87 11.78 4.23
N ALA A 106 21.07 12.70 3.71
CA ALA A 106 19.62 12.53 3.63
C ALA A 106 19.24 11.31 2.75
N TRP A 107 19.95 11.07 1.65
CA TRP A 107 19.74 9.88 0.82
C TRP A 107 20.11 8.57 1.54
N ARG A 108 21.16 8.56 2.36
CA ARG A 108 21.50 7.42 3.21
C ARG A 108 20.45 7.19 4.29
N ALA A 109 19.98 8.25 4.96
CA ALA A 109 18.90 8.16 5.94
C ALA A 109 17.64 7.56 5.32
N LEU A 110 17.25 8.05 4.14
CA LEU A 110 16.12 7.52 3.38
C LEU A 110 16.30 6.04 3.05
N SER A 111 17.49 5.61 2.64
CA SER A 111 17.74 4.18 2.34
C SER A 111 17.41 3.28 3.53
N VAL A 112 17.84 3.65 4.74
CA VAL A 112 17.54 2.90 5.97
C VAL A 112 16.04 2.83 6.24
N VAL A 113 15.33 3.96 6.11
CA VAL A 113 13.88 4.04 6.30
C VAL A 113 13.13 3.14 5.31
N LEU A 114 13.50 3.18 4.03
CA LEU A 114 12.86 2.37 2.99
C LEU A 114 13.16 0.88 3.15
N HIS A 115 14.39 0.51 3.54
CA HIS A 115 14.77 -0.88 3.82
C HIS A 115 14.09 -1.43 5.08
N ALA A 116 13.76 -0.59 6.05
CA ALA A 116 12.90 -0.95 7.18
C ALA A 116 11.41 -1.11 6.81
N GLY A 117 11.05 -0.94 5.52
CA GLY A 117 9.68 -1.08 5.03
C GLY A 117 8.78 0.10 5.35
N ILE A 118 9.35 1.26 5.71
CA ILE A 118 8.58 2.48 6.00
C ILE A 118 8.35 3.24 4.70
N ARG A 119 7.09 3.65 4.49
CA ARG A 119 6.63 4.39 3.31
C ARG A 119 5.95 5.69 3.73
N PHE A 120 5.77 6.59 2.77
CA PHE A 120 5.20 7.93 2.90
C PHE A 120 3.83 7.99 2.22
N HIS A 121 2.89 7.22 2.76
CA HIS A 121 1.49 7.29 2.33
C HIS A 121 0.83 8.53 2.92
N MET A 122 -0.05 9.15 2.15
CA MET A 122 -0.92 10.22 2.63
C MET A 122 -2.13 9.56 3.30
N GLY A 123 -2.43 9.93 4.55
CA GLY A 123 -3.73 9.61 5.16
C GLY A 123 -4.80 10.56 4.62
N CYS A 124 -6.07 10.23 4.87
CA CYS A 124 -7.21 11.09 4.47
C CYS A 124 -7.13 12.49 5.11
N CYS A 125 -6.70 12.56 6.38
CA CYS A 125 -6.67 13.79 7.17
C CYS A 125 -5.27 14.11 7.71
N ASP A 126 -4.43 13.09 7.89
CA ASP A 126 -3.09 13.24 8.44
C ASP A 126 -2.05 13.02 7.33
N GLY A 127 -1.05 13.90 7.28
CA GLY A 127 0.12 13.71 6.45
C GLY A 127 0.82 12.38 6.76
N PRO A 128 1.98 12.09 6.15
CA PRO A 128 2.64 10.79 6.32
C PRO A 128 3.13 10.54 7.75
N GLY A 129 2.84 11.39 8.73
CA GLY A 129 3.43 11.36 10.06
C GLY A 129 4.89 11.82 10.05
N TRP A 130 5.48 11.88 11.23
CA TRP A 130 6.90 12.21 11.37
C TRP A 130 7.78 11.04 10.88
N ARG A 131 8.83 11.33 10.13
CA ARG A 131 9.86 10.37 9.70
C ARG A 131 11.23 11.03 9.77
N PRO A 132 12.30 10.29 10.14
CA PRO A 132 13.64 10.84 10.22
C PRO A 132 14.10 11.25 8.82
N ARG A 133 14.66 12.46 8.71
CA ARG A 133 15.18 13.01 7.45
C ARG A 133 16.70 13.07 7.44
N THR A 134 17.33 12.95 8.60
CA THR A 134 18.77 13.08 8.78
C THR A 134 19.40 11.78 9.26
N LEU A 135 20.70 11.61 8.98
CA LEU A 135 21.45 10.45 9.50
C LEU A 135 21.54 10.44 11.03
N ARG A 136 21.55 11.63 11.65
CA ARG A 136 21.62 11.75 13.11
C ARG A 136 20.39 11.11 13.76
N GLU A 137 19.20 11.51 13.32
CA GLU A 137 17.93 10.96 13.82
C GLU A 137 17.84 9.44 13.62
N VAL A 138 18.29 8.94 12.46
CA VAL A 138 18.35 7.50 12.17
C VAL A 138 19.31 6.77 13.11
N LYS A 139 20.50 7.33 13.37
CA LYS A 139 21.48 6.73 14.28
C LYS A 139 20.98 6.71 15.73
N GLU A 140 20.37 7.80 16.19
CA GLU A 140 19.79 7.89 17.55
C GLU A 140 18.71 6.80 17.75
N ARG A 141 17.82 6.63 16.78
CA ARG A 141 16.76 5.62 16.80
C ARG A 141 17.28 4.19 16.65
N ALA A 142 18.28 3.98 15.80
CA ALA A 142 18.93 2.69 15.68
C ALA A 142 19.68 2.31 16.96
N ALA A 143 20.31 3.27 17.64
CA ALA A 143 20.95 3.04 18.93
C ALA A 143 19.91 2.74 20.02
N TYR A 144 18.79 3.46 20.03
CA TYR A 144 17.67 3.16 20.92
C TYR A 144 17.15 1.73 20.72
N ALA A 145 16.85 1.34 19.47
CA ALA A 145 16.41 -0.02 19.11
C ALA A 145 17.36 -1.10 19.65
N ARG A 146 18.68 -0.88 19.51
CA ARG A 146 19.69 -1.81 20.02
C ARG A 146 19.72 -1.89 21.55
N ARG A 147 19.49 -0.77 22.25
CA ARG A 147 19.49 -0.74 23.72
C ARG A 147 18.23 -1.35 24.32
N THR A 148 17.08 -1.16 23.68
CA THR A 148 15.79 -1.61 24.22
C THR A 148 15.33 -2.96 23.66
N GLY A 149 15.95 -3.44 22.59
CA GLY A 149 15.49 -4.62 21.84
C GLY A 149 14.26 -4.35 20.96
N GLU A 150 13.82 -3.09 20.85
CA GLU A 150 12.68 -2.72 20.00
C GLU A 150 13.02 -2.93 18.51
N PRO A 151 12.08 -3.44 17.68
CA PRO A 151 12.30 -3.56 16.24
C PRO A 151 12.67 -2.22 15.61
N LEU A 152 13.70 -2.21 14.75
CA LEU A 152 14.21 -0.98 14.11
C LEU A 152 13.11 -0.17 13.40
N ARG A 153 12.15 -0.85 12.75
CA ARG A 153 11.01 -0.20 12.09
C ARG A 153 10.19 0.66 13.07
N GLN A 154 9.97 0.17 14.28
CA GLN A 154 9.18 0.87 15.29
C GLN A 154 9.97 2.04 15.88
N ALA A 155 11.24 1.80 16.22
CA ALA A 155 12.12 2.85 16.73
C ALA A 155 12.30 4.01 15.73
N LEU A 156 12.36 3.70 14.42
CA LEU A 156 12.45 4.70 13.36
C LEU A 156 11.21 5.61 13.24
N LEU A 157 10.07 5.22 13.80
CA LEU A 157 8.82 6.00 13.78
C LEU A 157 8.61 6.83 15.05
N ARG A 158 9.45 6.65 16.08
CA ARG A 158 9.37 7.42 17.33
C ARG A 158 9.80 8.85 17.11
N ARG A 159 8.93 9.82 17.40
CA ARG A 159 9.21 11.26 17.26
C ARG A 159 9.97 11.83 18.48
N ASP A 160 9.84 11.17 19.62
CA ASP A 160 10.26 11.59 20.96
C ASP A 160 11.73 11.29 21.30
N LEU A 161 12.51 10.77 20.34
CA LEU A 161 13.92 10.41 20.48
C LEU A 161 14.87 11.42 19.84
#